data_AF-A0A417WUG1-F1
#
_entry.id   AF-A0A417WUG1-F1
#
_cell.length_a   1.000
_cell.length_b   1.000
_cell.length_c   1.000
_cell.angle_alpha   90.00
_cell.angle_beta   90.00
_cell.angle_gamma   90.00
#
_symmetry.space_group_name_H-M   'P 1'
#
loop_
_entity.id
_entity.type
_entity.pdbx_description
1 polymer ?
#
loop_
_entity_poly.entity_id
_entity_poly.type
_entity_poly.pdbx_seq_one_letter_code
_entity_poly.pdbx_strand_id
1 'polypeptide(L)'
;MSATFWKVFELAISVLENMLLLGFCMDFMQQRPKGKRGKFLWLFAVLVGMIFPALEKYPAIYDRWELWLTLLWLFGYLAVSTRGSILRKIIAAVVARELTTFVNTAVLFGCSLLLQESVASFIQQQDIARIATVLLTKILYFFVGKILNGLLFERKNLVNWQWIVIGCSLVFSTVAGKTLITLSRDFPGIQMQEQKLMLLCVSCIWLMCLIMYFVVQQMSKDNQTKLEYELMKEKEKYSKESMEIIKRSNEELREFKHDLKNYLLPLQEAMETMPQSEMAKVWEKINQKIEDVQTLIQTGNSYVDSMINTKITLARSEKVDVKCTILSKMEGIDDLEFCSVFGNLMDNAIEAERKVIEKKEIIIFVEEKMGYLRLEIQNKIEKSVLNENSSLNTTKKDTSSHGIGHKSIKRTMQKVGGALKYYETGDLFCAEAVFPIK
;
A
#
# COMPACT_ATOMS: atom_id res chain seq x y z
N MET A 1 -27.34 21.63 -49.32
CA MET A 1 -28.16 21.18 -48.16
C MET A 1 -28.74 22.40 -47.44
N SER A 2 -29.91 22.30 -46.79
CA SER A 2 -30.56 23.46 -46.14
C SER A 2 -29.88 23.85 -44.82
N ALA A 3 -30.04 25.10 -44.39
CA ALA A 3 -29.53 25.56 -43.09
C ALA A 3 -30.13 24.77 -41.91
N THR A 4 -31.38 24.32 -42.05
CA THR A 4 -32.06 23.46 -41.06
C THR A 4 -31.38 22.10 -40.94
N PHE A 5 -30.98 21.50 -42.07
CA PHE A 5 -30.25 20.23 -42.08
C PHE A 5 -28.95 20.34 -41.26
N TRP A 6 -28.14 21.38 -41.49
CA TRP A 6 -26.87 21.56 -40.78
C TRP A 6 -27.05 21.73 -39.28
N LYS A 7 -28.08 22.48 -38.84
CA LYS A 7 -28.38 22.62 -37.41
C LYS A 7 -28.75 21.28 -36.76
N VAL A 8 -29.56 20.47 -37.45
CA VAL A 8 -29.95 19.14 -36.95
C VAL A 8 -28.74 18.19 -36.95
N PHE A 9 -27.92 18.25 -37.99
CA PHE A 9 -26.71 17.44 -38.11
C PHE A 9 -25.71 17.73 -36.98
N GLU A 10 -25.38 19.01 -36.75
CA GLU A 10 -24.46 19.40 -35.68
C GLU A 10 -24.98 18.94 -34.31
N LEU A 11 -26.26 19.17 -34.00
CA LEU A 11 -26.87 18.70 -32.76
C LEU A 11 -26.78 17.17 -32.62
N ALA A 12 -27.04 16.41 -33.68
CA ALA A 12 -26.97 14.96 -33.66
C ALA A 12 -25.53 14.47 -33.43
N ILE A 13 -24.54 15.10 -34.06
CA ILE A 13 -23.13 14.79 -33.87
C ILE A 13 -22.66 15.13 -32.45
N SER A 14 -23.10 16.23 -31.87
CA SER A 14 -22.76 16.59 -30.49
C SER A 14 -23.35 15.61 -29.47
N VAL A 15 -24.59 15.14 -29.68
CA VAL A 15 -25.16 14.05 -28.86
C VAL A 15 -24.29 12.80 -28.96
N LEU A 16 -23.91 12.40 -30.18
CA LEU A 16 -23.07 11.23 -30.41
C LEU A 16 -21.71 11.37 -29.73
N GLU A 17 -21.06 12.53 -29.84
CA GLU A 17 -19.79 12.83 -29.19
C GLU A 17 -19.89 12.75 -27.67
N ASN A 18 -20.92 13.34 -27.08
CA ASN A 18 -21.16 13.27 -25.64
C ASN A 18 -21.38 11.82 -25.18
N MET A 19 -22.13 11.02 -25.94
CA MET A 19 -22.31 9.59 -25.67
C MET A 19 -20.99 8.82 -25.72
N LEU A 20 -20.13 9.11 -26.71
CA LEU A 20 -18.82 8.48 -26.87
C LEU A 20 -17.87 8.85 -25.73
N LEU A 21 -17.78 10.12 -25.34
CA LEU A 21 -16.95 10.61 -24.23
C LEU A 21 -17.36 9.95 -22.91
N LEU A 22 -18.66 9.98 -22.59
CA LEU A 22 -19.18 9.36 -21.36
C LEU A 22 -18.99 7.84 -21.39
N GLY A 23 -19.23 7.21 -22.55
CA GLY A 23 -19.01 5.78 -22.76
C GLY A 23 -17.56 5.37 -22.52
N PHE A 24 -16.61 6.11 -23.08
CA PHE A 24 -15.18 5.90 -22.88
C PHE A 24 -14.81 6.03 -21.40
N CYS A 25 -15.26 7.08 -20.72
CA CYS A 25 -15.01 7.30 -19.30
C CYS A 25 -15.53 6.16 -18.42
N MET A 26 -16.72 5.62 -18.73
CA MET A 26 -17.30 4.49 -17.98
C MET A 26 -16.55 3.18 -18.23
N ASP A 27 -16.12 2.93 -19.48
CA ASP A 27 -15.28 1.78 -19.82
C ASP A 27 -13.90 1.89 -19.16
N PHE A 28 -13.29 3.08 -19.15
CA PHE A 28 -12.03 3.37 -18.47
C PHE A 28 -12.12 3.10 -16.96
N MET A 29 -13.23 3.53 -16.34
CA MET A 29 -13.49 3.30 -14.90
C MET A 29 -13.98 1.88 -14.60
N GLN A 30 -14.21 1.06 -15.62
CA GLN A 30 -14.77 -0.30 -15.54
C GLN A 30 -16.09 -0.36 -14.77
N GLN A 31 -16.86 0.73 -14.80
CA GLN A 31 -18.11 0.87 -14.09
C GLN A 31 -19.14 1.32 -15.09
N ARG A 32 -20.03 0.41 -15.49
CA ARG A 32 -21.17 0.76 -16.36
C ARG A 32 -22.33 1.31 -15.53
N PRO A 33 -23.15 2.21 -16.10
CA PRO A 33 -24.32 2.71 -15.41
C PRO A 33 -25.31 1.56 -15.17
N LYS A 34 -25.43 1.11 -13.92
CA LYS A 34 -26.35 0.05 -13.49
C LYS A 34 -27.60 0.63 -12.84
N GLY A 35 -28.75 -0.02 -13.05
CA GLY A 35 -30.04 0.37 -12.48
C GLY A 35 -30.66 1.64 -13.09
N LYS A 36 -31.87 2.00 -12.62
CA LYS A 36 -32.63 3.16 -13.13
C LYS A 36 -31.90 4.48 -12.88
N ARG A 37 -31.30 4.65 -11.70
CA ARG A 37 -30.54 5.85 -11.31
C ARG A 37 -29.30 6.06 -12.19
N GLY A 38 -28.53 5.01 -12.46
CA GLY A 38 -27.33 5.11 -13.31
C GLY A 38 -27.66 5.49 -14.75
N LYS A 39 -28.70 4.87 -15.33
CA LYS A 39 -29.19 5.23 -16.68
C LYS A 39 -29.71 6.67 -16.74
N PHE A 40 -30.43 7.13 -15.71
CA PHE A 40 -30.89 8.51 -15.61
C PHE A 40 -29.72 9.49 -15.53
N LEU A 41 -28.73 9.25 -14.68
CA LEU A 41 -27.54 10.11 -14.57
C LEU A 41 -26.76 10.20 -15.88
N TRP A 42 -26.62 9.08 -16.59
CA TRP A 42 -25.96 9.06 -17.89
C TRP A 42 -26.74 9.87 -18.94
N LEU A 43 -28.06 9.68 -19.03
CA LEU A 43 -28.91 10.45 -19.96
C LEU A 43 -28.89 11.94 -19.60
N PHE A 44 -28.97 12.28 -18.31
CA PHE A 44 -28.87 13.65 -17.83
C PHE A 44 -27.52 14.27 -18.21
N ALA A 45 -26.41 13.55 -18.06
CA ALA A 45 -25.09 14.03 -18.46
C ALA A 45 -25.01 14.29 -19.97
N VAL A 46 -25.55 13.39 -20.81
CA VAL A 46 -25.63 13.61 -22.27
C VAL A 46 -26.41 14.90 -22.59
N LEU A 47 -27.54 15.13 -21.91
CA LEU A 47 -28.34 16.35 -22.09
C LEU A 47 -27.61 17.62 -21.61
N VAL A 48 -26.90 17.57 -20.48
CA VAL A 48 -26.08 18.69 -20.02
C VAL A 48 -24.97 19.02 -21.01
N GLY A 49 -24.39 18.00 -21.66
CA GLY A 49 -23.40 18.18 -22.73
C GLY A 49 -23.94 18.91 -23.95
N MET A 50 -25.25 19.04 -24.13
CA MET A 50 -25.85 19.86 -25.20
C MET A 50 -25.65 21.36 -25.01
N ILE A 51 -25.03 21.79 -23.90
CA ILE A 51 -24.60 23.17 -23.72
C ILE A 51 -23.41 23.53 -24.61
N PHE A 52 -22.57 22.57 -25.01
CA PHE A 52 -21.36 22.84 -25.80
C PHE A 52 -21.67 23.44 -27.18
N PRO A 53 -22.62 22.91 -27.98
CA PRO A 53 -23.02 23.52 -29.26
C PRO A 53 -23.67 24.90 -29.10
N ALA A 54 -24.30 25.17 -27.95
CA ALA A 54 -24.83 26.50 -27.66
C ALA A 54 -23.70 27.50 -27.38
N LEU A 55 -22.62 27.04 -26.73
CA LEU A 55 -21.42 27.84 -26.48
C LEU A 55 -20.62 28.12 -27.74
N GLU A 56 -20.67 27.26 -28.76
CA GLU A 56 -20.03 27.50 -30.07
C GLU A 56 -20.52 28.79 -30.76
N LYS A 57 -21.73 29.26 -30.43
CA LYS A 57 -22.22 30.57 -30.89
C LYS A 57 -21.39 31.75 -30.37
N TYR A 58 -20.55 31.53 -29.36
CA TYR A 58 -19.66 32.53 -28.76
C TYR A 58 -18.19 32.04 -28.88
N PRO A 59 -17.57 32.16 -30.07
CA PRO A 59 -16.28 31.54 -30.38
C PRO A 59 -15.16 31.96 -29.42
N ALA A 60 -15.15 33.24 -29.00
CA ALA A 60 -14.16 33.77 -28.07
C ALA A 60 -14.17 33.06 -26.69
N ILE A 61 -15.36 32.66 -26.22
CA ILE A 61 -15.52 31.93 -24.96
C ILE A 61 -15.24 30.44 -25.21
N TYR A 62 -15.82 29.89 -26.27
CA TYR A 62 -15.70 28.48 -26.60
C TYR A 62 -14.25 28.06 -26.85
N ASP A 63 -13.54 28.73 -27.75
CA ASP A 63 -12.18 28.34 -28.11
C ASP A 63 -11.22 28.39 -26.91
N ARG A 64 -11.42 29.35 -25.99
CA ARG A 64 -10.58 29.52 -24.79
C ARG A 64 -10.91 28.54 -23.66
N TRP A 65 -12.20 28.24 -23.43
CA TRP A 65 -12.64 27.52 -22.22
C TRP A 65 -13.19 26.12 -22.45
N GLU A 66 -13.48 25.71 -23.68
CA GLU A 66 -14.10 24.42 -24.00
C GLU A 66 -13.35 23.22 -23.38
N LEU A 67 -12.00 23.21 -23.42
CA LEU A 67 -11.21 22.16 -22.77
C LEU A 67 -11.52 22.05 -21.26
N TRP A 68 -11.49 23.17 -20.54
CA TRP A 68 -11.72 23.18 -19.11
C TRP A 68 -13.17 22.83 -18.75
N LEU A 69 -14.13 23.35 -19.53
CA LEU A 69 -15.56 23.07 -19.34
C LEU A 69 -15.90 21.59 -19.58
N THR A 70 -15.33 20.99 -20.63
CA THR A 70 -15.51 19.55 -20.92
C THR A 70 -14.88 18.68 -19.82
N LEU A 71 -13.68 19.01 -19.34
CA LEU A 71 -13.04 18.30 -18.23
C LEU A 71 -13.87 18.39 -16.94
N LEU A 72 -14.39 19.58 -16.59
CA LEU A 72 -15.25 19.77 -15.42
C LEU A 72 -16.57 19.00 -15.53
N TRP A 73 -17.20 19.00 -16.70
CA TRP A 73 -18.42 18.25 -16.96
C TRP A 73 -18.20 16.74 -16.83
N LEU A 74 -17.18 16.20 -17.49
CA LEU A 74 -16.83 14.77 -17.39
C LEU A 74 -16.47 14.37 -15.97
N PHE A 75 -15.67 15.20 -15.27
CA PHE A 75 -15.31 14.97 -13.88
C PHE A 75 -16.55 14.98 -12.98
N GLY A 76 -17.45 15.95 -13.13
CA GLY A 76 -18.70 16.03 -12.36
C GLY A 76 -19.57 14.79 -12.54
N TYR A 77 -19.72 14.32 -13.79
CA TYR A 77 -20.42 13.07 -14.08
C TYR A 77 -19.76 11.87 -13.41
N LEU A 78 -18.43 11.72 -13.54
CA LEU A 78 -17.67 10.63 -12.93
C LEU A 78 -17.68 10.69 -11.40
N ALA A 79 -17.69 11.89 -10.82
CA ALA A 79 -17.74 12.12 -9.38
C ALA A 79 -19.00 11.50 -8.78
N VAL A 80 -20.15 11.72 -9.42
CA VAL A 80 -21.45 11.22 -8.97
C VAL A 80 -21.71 9.76 -9.37
N SER A 81 -21.22 9.34 -10.54
CA SER A 81 -21.63 8.07 -11.16
C SER A 81 -20.72 6.88 -10.87
N THR A 82 -19.48 7.13 -10.40
CA THR A 82 -18.47 6.08 -10.19
C THR A 82 -17.85 6.13 -8.81
N ARG A 83 -17.40 4.98 -8.30
CA ARG A 83 -16.55 4.84 -7.10
C ARG A 83 -15.08 4.81 -7.52
N GLY A 84 -14.18 5.28 -6.65
CA GLY A 84 -12.73 5.27 -6.89
C GLY A 84 -12.07 6.60 -6.57
N SER A 85 -10.75 6.65 -6.70
CA SER A 85 -9.96 7.84 -6.39
C SER A 85 -10.28 9.00 -7.33
N ILE A 86 -10.25 10.22 -6.79
CA ILE A 86 -10.45 11.47 -7.54
C ILE A 86 -9.46 11.55 -8.71
N LEU A 87 -8.20 11.17 -8.47
CA LEU A 87 -7.13 11.18 -9.47
C LEU A 87 -7.48 10.32 -10.70
N ARG A 88 -8.02 9.10 -10.51
CA ARG A 88 -8.43 8.24 -11.63
C ARG A 88 -9.56 8.86 -12.45
N LYS A 89 -10.51 9.53 -11.79
CA LYS A 89 -11.63 10.22 -12.47
C LYS A 89 -11.13 11.38 -13.32
N ILE A 90 -10.20 12.19 -12.80
CA ILE A 90 -9.57 13.28 -13.55
C ILE A 90 -8.87 12.72 -14.79
N ILE A 91 -8.09 11.65 -14.63
CA ILE A 91 -7.31 11.10 -15.74
C ILE A 91 -8.20 10.43 -16.79
N ALA A 92 -9.28 9.78 -16.38
CA ALA A 92 -10.30 9.27 -17.31
C ALA A 92 -10.84 10.39 -18.20
N ALA A 93 -11.20 11.55 -17.60
CA ALA A 93 -11.67 12.71 -18.35
C ALA A 93 -10.60 13.30 -19.28
N VAL A 94 -9.35 13.41 -18.82
CA VAL A 94 -8.22 13.89 -19.64
C VAL A 94 -7.98 12.97 -20.82
N VAL A 95 -7.92 11.65 -20.62
CA VAL A 95 -7.68 10.68 -21.70
C VAL A 95 -8.84 10.68 -22.69
N ALA A 96 -10.10 10.76 -22.21
CA ALA A 96 -11.27 10.83 -23.07
C ALA A 96 -11.24 12.05 -24.00
N ARG A 97 -10.82 13.20 -23.46
CA ARG A 97 -10.69 14.44 -24.22
C ARG A 97 -9.50 14.41 -25.16
N GLU A 98 -8.35 13.92 -24.71
CA GLU A 98 -7.17 13.79 -25.56
C GLU A 98 -7.42 12.88 -26.75
N LEU A 99 -8.14 11.78 -26.55
CA LEU A 99 -8.55 10.90 -27.66
C LEU A 99 -9.38 11.63 -28.72
N THR A 100 -10.22 12.60 -28.30
CA THR A 100 -11.01 13.41 -29.23
C THR A 100 -10.10 14.28 -30.09
N THR A 101 -9.18 15.01 -29.45
CA THR A 101 -8.22 15.87 -30.14
C THR A 101 -7.28 15.08 -31.03
N PHE A 102 -6.84 13.90 -30.57
CA PHE A 102 -6.02 12.97 -31.34
C PHE A 102 -6.71 12.57 -32.65
N VAL A 103 -7.93 12.03 -32.54
CA VAL A 103 -8.67 11.55 -33.71
C VAL A 103 -9.05 12.69 -34.63
N ASN A 104 -9.53 13.83 -34.10
CA ASN A 104 -9.90 14.98 -34.92
C ASN A 104 -8.70 15.50 -35.71
N THR A 105 -7.54 15.66 -35.07
CA THR A 105 -6.34 16.17 -35.73
C THR A 105 -5.83 15.15 -36.76
N ALA A 106 -5.78 13.86 -36.42
CA ALA A 106 -5.31 12.82 -37.34
C ALA A 106 -6.18 12.72 -38.59
N VAL A 107 -7.52 12.77 -38.42
CA VAL A 107 -8.47 12.72 -39.53
C VAL A 107 -8.41 13.98 -40.38
N LEU A 108 -8.45 15.17 -39.77
CA LEU A 108 -8.47 16.43 -40.51
C LEU A 108 -7.20 16.61 -41.36
N PHE A 109 -6.02 16.43 -40.76
CA PHE A 109 -4.76 16.56 -41.48
C PHE A 109 -4.49 15.39 -42.44
N GLY A 110 -4.96 14.17 -42.11
CA GLY A 110 -4.88 13.01 -43.00
C GLY A 110 -5.75 13.17 -44.25
N CYS A 111 -7.01 13.58 -44.08
CA CYS A 111 -7.93 13.88 -45.19
C CYS A 111 -7.41 15.04 -46.04
N SER A 112 -6.88 16.10 -45.41
CA SER A 112 -6.24 17.22 -46.10
C SER A 112 -5.09 16.76 -47.00
N LEU A 113 -4.23 15.86 -46.51
CA LEU A 113 -3.13 15.30 -47.29
C LEU A 113 -3.60 14.38 -48.42
N LEU A 114 -4.62 13.57 -48.20
CA LEU A 114 -5.14 12.62 -49.19
C LEU A 114 -5.91 13.32 -50.32
N LEU A 115 -6.76 14.29 -49.97
CA LEU A 115 -7.63 14.99 -50.92
C LEU A 115 -6.96 16.25 -51.50
N GLN A 116 -5.77 16.61 -51.02
CA GLN A 116 -5.05 17.83 -51.41
C GLN A 116 -5.86 19.11 -51.18
N GLU A 117 -6.73 19.11 -50.16
CA GLU A 117 -7.52 20.26 -49.74
C GLU A 117 -7.02 20.82 -48.41
N SER A 118 -7.31 22.09 -48.13
CA SER A 118 -6.95 22.69 -46.84
C SER A 118 -7.82 22.16 -45.71
N VAL A 119 -7.27 22.05 -44.50
CA VAL A 119 -8.05 21.65 -43.32
C VAL A 119 -9.25 22.60 -43.09
N ALA A 120 -9.12 23.87 -43.45
CA ALA A 120 -10.19 24.86 -43.37
C ALA A 120 -11.41 24.49 -44.23
N SER A 121 -11.24 23.82 -45.39
CA SER A 121 -12.36 23.42 -46.25
C SER A 121 -13.29 22.46 -45.51
N PHE A 122 -12.73 21.43 -44.86
CA PHE A 122 -13.48 20.44 -44.10
C PHE A 122 -14.19 21.00 -42.86
N ILE A 123 -13.73 22.14 -42.33
CA ILE A 123 -14.32 22.77 -41.14
C ILE A 123 -15.38 23.81 -41.53
N GLN A 124 -15.10 24.63 -42.54
CA GLN A 124 -15.93 25.80 -42.88
C GLN A 124 -16.97 25.49 -43.94
N GLN A 125 -16.66 24.64 -44.92
CA GLN A 125 -17.59 24.35 -46.01
C GLN A 125 -18.72 23.43 -45.53
N GLN A 126 -19.90 23.63 -46.11
CA GLN A 126 -21.12 22.89 -45.80
C GLN A 126 -21.42 21.90 -46.91
N ASP A 127 -20.50 20.97 -47.11
CA ASP A 127 -20.50 20.01 -48.19
C ASP A 127 -20.52 18.55 -47.69
N ILE A 128 -20.44 17.60 -48.62
CA ILE A 128 -20.45 16.17 -48.29
C ILE A 128 -19.13 15.75 -47.65
N ALA A 129 -18.01 16.37 -48.01
CA ALA A 129 -16.70 16.04 -47.45
C ALA A 129 -16.66 16.30 -45.94
N ARG A 130 -17.20 17.44 -45.47
CA ARG A 130 -17.34 17.72 -44.03
C ARG A 130 -18.13 16.63 -43.30
N ILE A 131 -19.27 16.21 -43.84
CA ILE A 131 -20.11 15.17 -43.21
C ILE A 131 -19.31 13.87 -43.08
N ALA A 132 -18.65 13.45 -44.16
CA ALA A 132 -17.84 12.23 -44.18
C ALA A 132 -16.69 12.30 -43.15
N THR A 133 -15.96 13.42 -43.11
CA THR A 133 -14.85 13.65 -42.18
C THR A 133 -15.33 13.63 -40.72
N VAL A 134 -16.43 14.31 -40.39
CA VAL A 134 -17.00 14.31 -39.04
C VAL A 134 -17.44 12.91 -38.62
N LEU A 135 -18.13 12.16 -39.47
CA LEU A 135 -18.53 10.79 -39.17
C LEU A 135 -17.31 9.87 -38.97
N LEU A 136 -16.29 10.03 -39.80
CA LEU A 136 -15.03 9.28 -39.69
C LEU A 136 -14.36 9.52 -38.34
N THR A 137 -14.35 10.76 -37.81
CA THR A 137 -13.81 11.03 -36.47
C THR A 137 -14.56 10.25 -35.38
N LYS A 138 -15.88 10.13 -35.45
CA LYS A 138 -16.67 9.44 -34.42
C LYS A 138 -16.48 7.92 -34.48
N ILE A 139 -16.40 7.38 -35.70
CA ILE A 139 -16.11 5.95 -35.92
C ILE A 139 -14.72 5.61 -35.38
N LEU A 140 -13.69 6.40 -35.75
CA LEU A 140 -12.33 6.16 -35.27
C LEU A 140 -12.21 6.37 -33.76
N TYR A 141 -12.88 7.36 -33.18
CA TYR A 141 -12.94 7.54 -31.74
C TYR A 141 -13.43 6.27 -31.03
N PHE A 142 -14.50 5.66 -31.53
CA PHE A 142 -15.04 4.43 -30.95
C PHE A 142 -14.02 3.28 -30.99
N PHE A 143 -13.42 3.00 -32.15
CA PHE A 143 -12.48 1.89 -32.30
C PHE A 143 -11.16 2.13 -31.56
N VAL A 144 -10.54 3.29 -31.73
CA VAL A 144 -9.30 3.66 -31.04
C VAL A 144 -9.52 3.71 -29.54
N GLY A 145 -10.67 4.21 -29.08
CA GLY A 145 -11.04 4.23 -27.67
C GLY A 145 -11.14 2.84 -27.06
N LYS A 146 -11.68 1.84 -27.79
CA LYS A 146 -11.71 0.44 -27.34
C LYS A 146 -10.31 -0.16 -27.23
N ILE A 147 -9.46 0.07 -28.23
CA ILE A 147 -8.07 -0.40 -28.23
C ILE A 147 -7.30 0.21 -27.06
N LEU A 148 -7.40 1.53 -26.89
CA LEU A 148 -6.75 2.24 -25.79
C LEU A 148 -7.19 1.70 -24.45
N ASN A 149 -8.50 1.58 -24.19
CA ASN A 149 -8.99 1.02 -22.92
C ASN A 149 -8.48 -0.41 -22.66
N GLY A 150 -8.26 -1.21 -23.70
CA GLY A 150 -7.63 -2.54 -23.59
C GLY A 150 -6.14 -2.47 -23.20
N LEU A 151 -5.34 -1.67 -23.90
CA LEU A 151 -3.91 -1.47 -23.60
C LEU A 151 -3.67 -0.88 -22.20
N LEU A 152 -4.63 -0.07 -21.79
CA LEU A 152 -4.62 0.68 -20.54
C LEU A 152 -5.23 -0.11 -19.37
N PHE A 153 -5.47 -1.41 -19.52
CA PHE A 153 -6.13 -2.25 -18.53
C PHE A 153 -5.19 -2.70 -17.39
N GLU A 154 -3.89 -2.86 -17.63
CA GLU A 154 -2.92 -3.40 -16.65
C GLU A 154 -2.46 -2.42 -15.54
N ARG A 155 -3.09 -1.25 -15.42
CA ARG A 155 -2.59 -0.11 -14.60
C ARG A 155 -2.78 -0.21 -13.09
N LYS A 156 -2.99 -1.41 -12.52
CA LYS A 156 -3.31 -1.55 -11.09
C LYS A 156 -2.19 -1.06 -10.16
N ASN A 157 -0.99 -0.84 -10.69
CA ASN A 157 0.23 -0.64 -9.92
C ASN A 157 0.88 0.76 -10.02
N LEU A 158 0.33 1.68 -10.83
CA LEU A 158 0.90 3.03 -10.96
C LEU A 158 0.64 3.89 -9.71
N VAL A 159 1.67 4.57 -9.22
CA VAL A 159 1.59 5.51 -8.09
C VAL A 159 1.07 6.88 -8.52
N ASN A 160 0.60 7.69 -7.56
CA ASN A 160 -0.11 8.94 -7.85
C ASN A 160 0.70 9.95 -8.69
N TRP A 161 2.01 10.10 -8.46
CA TRP A 161 2.81 11.08 -9.22
C TRP A 161 2.96 10.68 -10.70
N GLN A 162 3.05 9.39 -11.01
CA GLN A 162 3.14 8.87 -12.37
C GLN A 162 1.89 9.20 -13.17
N TRP A 163 0.74 9.03 -12.52
CA TRP A 163 -0.56 9.41 -13.02
C TRP A 163 -0.67 10.92 -13.30
N ILE A 164 -0.09 11.76 -12.44
CA ILE A 164 -0.03 13.21 -12.65
C ILE A 164 0.84 13.55 -13.87
N VAL A 165 2.02 12.94 -14.00
CA VAL A 165 2.92 13.18 -15.14
C VAL A 165 2.25 12.80 -16.47
N ILE A 166 1.60 11.64 -16.54
CA ILE A 166 0.82 11.22 -17.71
C ILE A 166 -0.33 12.20 -17.98
N GLY A 167 -1.06 12.62 -16.94
CA GLY A 167 -2.16 13.58 -17.09
C GLY A 167 -1.68 14.91 -17.68
N CYS A 168 -0.58 15.47 -17.14
CA CYS A 168 -0.02 16.73 -17.61
C CYS A 168 0.49 16.66 -19.05
N SER A 169 1.16 15.57 -19.45
CA SER A 169 1.63 15.42 -20.84
C SER A 169 0.47 15.36 -21.83
N LEU A 170 -0.62 14.66 -21.49
CA LEU A 170 -1.82 14.59 -22.32
C LEU A 170 -2.52 15.95 -22.43
N VAL A 171 -2.64 16.71 -21.33
CA VAL A 171 -3.22 18.06 -21.38
C VAL A 171 -2.39 18.99 -22.27
N PHE A 172 -1.06 18.93 -22.18
CA PHE A 172 -0.19 19.71 -23.06
C PHE A 172 -0.38 19.34 -24.53
N SER A 173 -0.45 18.04 -24.84
CA SER A 173 -0.74 17.52 -26.17
C SER A 173 -2.11 18.00 -26.69
N THR A 174 -3.15 17.99 -25.84
CA THR A 174 -4.48 18.48 -26.19
C THR A 174 -4.44 19.95 -26.59
N VAL A 175 -3.74 20.78 -25.80
CA VAL A 175 -3.61 22.22 -26.08
C VAL A 175 -2.86 22.42 -27.41
N ALA A 176 -1.74 21.73 -27.62
CA ALA A 176 -0.97 21.82 -28.85
C ALA A 176 -1.79 21.42 -30.09
N GLY A 177 -2.46 20.26 -30.06
CA GLY A 177 -3.33 19.80 -31.15
C GLY A 177 -4.46 20.79 -31.46
N LYS A 178 -5.13 21.30 -30.43
CA LYS A 178 -6.19 22.31 -30.61
C LYS A 178 -5.66 23.61 -31.21
N THR A 179 -4.49 24.09 -30.77
CA THR A 179 -3.88 25.30 -31.36
C THR A 179 -3.57 25.12 -32.84
N LEU A 180 -3.11 23.94 -33.26
CA LEU A 180 -2.80 23.66 -34.66
C LEU A 180 -4.06 23.56 -35.53
N ILE A 181 -5.13 22.94 -35.04
CA ILE A 181 -6.43 22.96 -35.73
C ILE A 181 -6.93 24.40 -35.88
N THR A 182 -6.83 25.21 -34.82
CA THR A 182 -7.29 26.61 -34.82
C THR A 182 -6.50 27.46 -35.80
N LEU A 183 -5.16 27.35 -35.80
CA LEU A 183 -4.30 28.04 -36.75
C LEU A 183 -4.62 27.63 -38.20
N SER A 184 -4.84 26.33 -38.45
CA SER A 184 -5.16 25.85 -39.79
C SER A 184 -6.57 26.22 -40.25
N ARG A 185 -7.49 26.49 -39.32
CA ARG A 185 -8.86 26.97 -39.60
C ARG A 185 -8.86 28.46 -39.94
N ASP A 186 -8.13 29.27 -39.16
CA ASP A 186 -8.21 30.72 -39.22
C ASP A 186 -7.29 31.32 -40.30
N PHE A 187 -6.25 30.59 -40.73
CA PHE A 187 -5.33 31.00 -41.81
C PHE A 187 -5.42 30.03 -43.00
N PRO A 188 -6.45 30.14 -43.86
CA PRO A 188 -6.63 29.25 -45.02
C PRO A 188 -5.55 29.40 -46.11
N GLY A 189 -4.72 30.45 -46.04
CA GLY A 189 -3.58 30.68 -46.95
C GLY A 189 -2.32 29.85 -46.63
N ILE A 190 -2.36 29.04 -45.57
CA ILE A 190 -1.27 28.12 -45.22
C ILE A 190 -1.05 27.14 -46.38
N GLN A 191 0.20 27.07 -46.84
CA GLN A 191 0.56 26.23 -47.97
C GLN A 191 0.51 24.74 -47.58
N MET A 192 0.28 23.86 -48.56
CA MET A 192 0.26 22.40 -48.35
C MET A 192 1.56 21.87 -47.69
N GLN A 193 2.70 22.54 -47.94
CA GLN A 193 3.97 22.20 -47.29
C GLN A 193 3.98 22.51 -45.79
N GLU A 194 3.37 23.61 -45.36
CA GLU A 194 3.23 23.99 -43.95
C GLU A 194 2.25 23.05 -43.23
N GLN A 195 1.17 22.61 -43.89
CA GLN A 195 0.24 21.61 -43.35
C GLN A 195 0.92 20.26 -43.10
N LYS A 196 1.80 19.82 -44.02
CA LYS A 196 2.63 18.62 -43.83
C LYS A 196 3.57 18.77 -42.62
N LEU A 197 4.18 19.95 -42.44
CA LEU A 197 5.03 20.24 -41.29
C LEU A 197 4.24 20.22 -39.98
N MET A 198 3.05 20.82 -39.95
CA MET A 198 2.16 20.80 -38.78
C MET A 198 1.76 19.36 -38.40
N LEU A 199 1.40 18.52 -39.38
CA LEU A 199 1.08 17.11 -39.14
C LEU A 199 2.28 16.35 -38.56
N LEU A 200 3.51 16.62 -39.06
CA LEU A 200 4.73 16.04 -38.52
C LEU A 200 4.94 16.47 -37.05
N CYS A 201 4.77 17.75 -36.73
CA CYS A 201 4.89 18.26 -35.36
C CYS A 201 3.90 17.58 -34.40
N VAL A 202 2.63 17.46 -34.79
CA VAL A 202 1.60 16.76 -34.00
C VAL A 202 1.98 15.30 -33.78
N SER A 203 2.41 14.61 -34.84
CA SER A 203 2.80 13.21 -34.78
C SER A 203 3.98 13.00 -33.83
N CYS A 204 4.94 13.92 -33.81
CA CYS A 204 6.05 13.92 -32.84
C CYS A 204 5.57 14.12 -31.40
N ILE A 205 4.62 15.04 -31.15
CA ILE A 205 4.07 15.28 -29.80
C ILE A 205 3.36 14.02 -29.28
N TRP A 206 2.56 13.36 -30.12
CA TRP A 206 1.88 12.12 -29.74
C TRP A 206 2.84 10.96 -29.53
N LEU A 207 3.87 10.84 -30.38
CA LEU A 207 4.92 9.85 -30.19
C LEU A 207 5.65 10.07 -28.86
N MET A 208 5.95 11.32 -28.50
CA MET A 208 6.54 11.66 -27.21
C MET A 208 5.61 11.30 -26.04
N CYS A 209 4.29 11.52 -26.16
CA CYS A 209 3.33 11.10 -25.14
C CYS A 209 3.27 9.58 -24.98
N LEU A 210 3.35 8.83 -26.09
CA LEU A 210 3.39 7.37 -26.08
C LEU A 210 4.69 6.85 -25.45
N ILE A 211 5.85 7.41 -25.81
CA ILE A 211 7.14 7.07 -25.21
C ILE A 211 7.11 7.36 -23.71
N MET A 212 6.61 8.53 -23.30
CA MET A 212 6.47 8.91 -21.89
C MET A 212 5.61 7.90 -21.11
N TYR A 213 4.51 7.43 -21.70
CA TYR A 213 3.68 6.39 -21.09
C TYR A 213 4.48 5.10 -20.85
N PHE A 214 5.24 4.61 -21.84
CA PHE A 214 6.06 3.41 -21.68
C PHE A 214 7.20 3.59 -20.67
N VAL A 215 7.86 4.75 -20.66
CA VAL A 215 8.91 5.08 -19.67
C VAL A 215 8.34 5.05 -18.27
N VAL A 216 7.20 5.69 -18.02
CA VAL A 216 6.54 5.71 -16.71
C VAL A 216 6.14 4.30 -16.26
N GLN A 217 5.64 3.47 -17.18
CA GLN A 217 5.31 2.07 -16.89
C GLN A 217 6.56 1.25 -16.53
N GLN A 218 7.65 1.42 -17.29
CA GLN A 218 8.90 0.74 -17.01
C GLN A 218 9.48 1.16 -15.65
N MET A 219 9.52 2.47 -15.37
CA MET A 219 9.93 2.99 -14.06
C MET A 219 9.08 2.45 -12.91
N SER A 220 7.77 2.25 -13.15
CA SER A 220 6.90 1.62 -12.15
C SER A 220 7.29 0.18 -11.86
N LYS A 221 7.58 -0.62 -12.88
CA LYS A 221 8.03 -2.01 -12.73
C LYS A 221 9.39 -2.07 -12.03
N ASP A 222 10.34 -1.24 -12.45
CA ASP A 222 11.68 -1.19 -11.86
C ASP A 222 11.62 -0.79 -10.37
N ASN A 223 10.77 0.17 -10.00
CA ASN A 223 10.56 0.54 -8.60
C ASN A 223 9.95 -0.59 -7.76
N GLN A 224 9.02 -1.38 -8.32
CA GLN A 224 8.46 -2.53 -7.63
C GLN A 224 9.51 -3.62 -7.41
N THR A 225 10.26 -3.96 -8.45
CA THR A 225 11.36 -4.93 -8.37
C THR A 225 12.42 -4.49 -7.34
N LYS A 226 12.75 -3.20 -7.31
CA LYS A 226 13.71 -2.66 -6.34
C LYS A 226 13.21 -2.78 -4.90
N LEU A 227 11.92 -2.48 -4.67
CA LEU A 227 11.30 -2.63 -3.35
C LEU A 227 11.28 -4.11 -2.91
N GLU A 228 10.94 -5.03 -3.81
CA GLU A 228 10.97 -6.47 -3.54
C GLU A 228 12.38 -6.96 -3.19
N TYR A 229 13.39 -6.47 -3.91
CA TYR A 229 14.79 -6.77 -3.62
C TYR A 229 15.23 -6.25 -2.24
N GLU A 230 14.86 -5.03 -1.87
CA GLU A 230 15.15 -4.47 -0.54
C GLU A 230 14.50 -5.29 0.58
N LEU A 231 13.24 -5.70 0.40
CA LEU A 231 12.54 -6.59 1.34
C LEU A 231 13.20 -7.97 1.44
N MET A 232 13.67 -8.53 0.32
CA MET A 232 14.38 -9.81 0.32
C MET A 232 15.69 -9.72 1.09
N LYS A 233 16.45 -8.63 0.91
CA LYS A 233 17.69 -8.38 1.64
C LYS A 233 17.45 -8.22 3.15
N GLU A 234 16.35 -7.56 3.54
CA GLU A 234 15.97 -7.43 4.94
C GLU A 234 15.63 -8.80 5.57
N LYS A 235 14.85 -9.63 4.86
CA LYS A 235 14.57 -11.00 5.29
C LYS A 235 15.82 -11.85 5.43
N GLU A 236 16.77 -11.74 4.50
CA GLU A 236 18.04 -12.45 4.57
C GLU A 236 18.83 -12.04 5.82
N LYS A 237 18.86 -10.74 6.14
CA LYS A 237 19.51 -10.23 7.34
C LYS A 237 18.90 -10.83 8.62
N TYR A 238 17.57 -10.78 8.78
CA TYR A 238 16.90 -11.40 9.93
C TYR A 238 17.12 -12.91 10.00
N SER A 239 17.13 -13.59 8.85
CA SER A 239 17.43 -15.03 8.81
C SER A 239 18.84 -15.34 9.28
N LYS A 240 19.83 -14.51 8.93
CA LYS A 240 21.22 -14.65 9.40
C LYS A 240 21.33 -14.43 10.91
N GLU A 241 20.73 -13.36 11.43
CA GLU A 241 20.68 -13.07 12.87
C GLU A 241 20.02 -14.23 13.65
N SER A 242 18.91 -14.77 13.14
CA SER A 242 18.25 -15.95 13.73
C SER A 242 19.14 -17.19 13.72
N MET A 243 19.91 -17.40 12.65
CA MET A 243 20.84 -18.53 12.55
C MET A 243 21.99 -18.41 13.55
N GLU A 244 22.49 -17.19 13.79
CA GLU A 244 23.52 -16.93 14.81
C GLU A 244 23.01 -17.23 16.22
N ILE A 245 21.76 -16.86 16.53
CA ILE A 245 21.12 -17.19 17.82
C ILE A 245 21.02 -18.71 18.00
N ILE A 246 20.55 -19.44 16.98
CA ILE A 246 20.47 -20.91 17.01
C ILE A 246 21.86 -21.52 17.20
N LYS A 247 22.88 -21.00 16.51
CA LYS A 247 24.25 -21.48 16.63
C LYS A 247 24.79 -21.30 18.05
N ARG A 248 24.60 -20.11 18.64
CA ARG A 248 25.00 -19.83 20.03
C ARG A 248 24.29 -20.75 21.01
N SER A 249 22.99 -20.95 20.84
CA SER A 249 22.21 -21.87 21.67
C SER A 249 22.71 -23.32 21.57
N ASN A 250 23.09 -23.77 20.37
CA ASN A 250 23.70 -25.09 20.18
C ASN A 250 25.09 -25.22 20.81
N GLU A 251 25.90 -24.15 20.78
CA GLU A 251 27.19 -24.10 21.46
C GLU A 251 27.02 -24.21 22.98
N GLU A 252 26.10 -23.44 23.56
CA GLU A 252 25.74 -23.50 24.99
C GLU A 252 25.24 -24.91 25.38
N LEU A 253 24.40 -25.53 24.55
CA LEU A 253 23.91 -26.90 24.79
C LEU A 253 25.03 -27.95 24.72
N ARG A 254 26.02 -27.74 23.85
CA ARG A 254 27.18 -28.62 23.73
C ARG A 254 28.11 -28.50 24.94
N GLU A 255 28.36 -27.27 25.42
CA GLU A 255 29.10 -27.02 26.66
C GLU A 255 28.39 -27.67 27.84
N PHE A 256 27.07 -27.48 27.95
CA PHE A 256 26.27 -28.12 28.97
C PHE A 256 26.39 -29.66 28.95
N LYS A 257 26.26 -30.29 27.78
CA LYS A 257 26.41 -31.74 27.62
C LYS A 257 27.81 -32.22 28.02
N HIS A 258 28.84 -31.47 27.68
CA HIS A 258 30.22 -31.78 28.04
C HIS A 258 30.41 -31.74 29.56
N ASP A 259 29.94 -30.68 30.20
CA ASP A 259 29.95 -30.53 31.65
C ASP A 259 29.22 -31.70 32.33
N LEU A 260 28.02 -32.04 31.87
CA LEU A 260 27.26 -33.16 32.40
C LEU A 260 28.06 -34.49 32.32
N LYS A 261 28.74 -34.75 31.19
CA LYS A 261 29.58 -35.93 31.00
C LYS A 261 30.75 -35.98 31.99
N ASN A 262 31.35 -34.83 32.30
CA ASN A 262 32.45 -34.73 33.27
C ASN A 262 32.02 -35.04 34.70
N TYR A 263 30.74 -34.89 35.05
CA TYR A 263 30.23 -35.32 36.36
C TYR A 263 29.77 -36.78 36.37
N LEU A 264 29.15 -37.26 35.28
CA LEU A 264 28.61 -38.62 35.21
C LEU A 264 29.69 -39.70 35.09
N LEU A 265 30.77 -39.44 34.35
CA LEU A 265 31.85 -40.42 34.17
C LEU A 265 32.58 -40.78 35.48
N PRO A 266 33.03 -39.83 36.31
CA PRO A 266 33.63 -40.16 37.60
C PRO A 266 32.65 -40.86 38.54
N LEU A 267 31.35 -40.55 38.46
CA LEU A 267 30.33 -41.20 39.25
C LEU A 267 30.18 -42.68 38.84
N GLN A 268 30.19 -42.96 37.53
CA GLN A 268 30.18 -44.31 36.99
C GLN A 268 31.43 -45.12 37.41
N GLU A 269 32.60 -44.49 37.44
CA GLU A 269 33.87 -45.12 37.85
C GLU A 269 33.96 -45.31 39.38
N ALA A 270 33.39 -44.37 40.14
CA ALA A 270 33.37 -44.37 41.60
C ALA A 270 32.35 -45.37 42.20
N MET A 271 31.32 -45.77 41.46
CA MET A 271 30.33 -46.75 41.91
C MET A 271 30.94 -48.12 42.25
N GLU A 272 32.15 -48.43 41.78
CA GLU A 272 32.84 -49.69 42.07
C GLU A 272 33.82 -49.61 43.27
N THR A 273 34.24 -48.43 43.73
CA THR A 273 35.35 -48.29 44.71
C THR A 273 35.22 -47.18 45.75
N MET A 274 34.26 -46.26 45.64
CA MET A 274 34.22 -45.02 46.44
C MET A 274 33.32 -45.13 47.70
N PRO A 275 33.72 -44.54 48.85
CA PRO A 275 32.88 -44.48 50.05
C PRO A 275 31.57 -43.71 49.82
N GLN A 276 30.46 -44.17 50.41
CA GLN A 276 29.11 -43.62 50.21
C GLN A 276 29.02 -42.09 50.42
N SER A 277 29.81 -41.52 51.33
CA SER A 277 29.81 -40.09 51.65
C SER A 277 30.38 -39.19 50.55
N GLU A 278 31.31 -39.68 49.72
CA GLU A 278 31.84 -38.93 48.58
C GLU A 278 30.89 -38.99 47.38
N MET A 279 30.26 -40.15 47.15
CA MET A 279 29.19 -40.30 46.16
C MET A 279 28.05 -39.30 46.39
N ALA A 280 27.63 -39.11 47.64
CA ALA A 280 26.58 -38.14 48.00
C ALA A 280 26.96 -36.71 47.60
N LYS A 281 28.22 -36.30 47.77
CA LYS A 281 28.70 -34.95 47.38
C LYS A 281 28.75 -34.75 45.87
N VAL A 282 29.13 -35.78 45.10
CA VAL A 282 29.12 -35.71 43.63
C VAL A 282 27.68 -35.68 43.12
N TRP A 283 26.80 -36.51 43.69
CA TRP A 283 25.36 -36.49 43.39
C TRP A 283 24.72 -35.14 43.70
N GLU A 284 25.05 -34.51 44.83
CA GLU A 284 24.55 -33.20 45.22
C GLU A 284 25.03 -32.08 44.28
N LYS A 285 26.27 -32.14 43.78
CA LYS A 285 26.77 -31.24 42.73
C LYS A 285 26.08 -31.45 41.38
N ILE A 286 25.78 -32.70 41.02
CA ILE A 286 25.00 -33.01 39.82
C ILE A 286 23.57 -32.50 39.96
N ASN A 287 22.93 -32.74 41.10
CA ASN A 287 21.58 -32.24 41.38
C ASN A 287 21.55 -30.72 41.36
N GLN A 288 22.53 -30.03 41.95
CA GLN A 288 22.64 -28.56 41.83
C GLN A 288 22.79 -28.11 40.39
N LYS A 289 23.62 -28.76 39.57
CA LYS A 289 23.77 -28.42 38.15
C LYS A 289 22.54 -28.77 37.30
N ILE A 290 21.81 -29.82 37.64
CA ILE A 290 20.54 -30.21 37.00
C ILE A 290 19.41 -29.28 37.45
N GLU A 291 19.42 -28.83 38.72
CA GLU A 291 18.52 -27.78 39.22
C GLU A 291 18.86 -26.41 38.62
N ASP A 292 20.13 -26.11 38.33
CA ASP A 292 20.52 -24.94 37.55
C ASP A 292 20.07 -25.07 36.08
N VAL A 293 19.93 -26.29 35.57
CA VAL A 293 19.23 -26.62 34.30
C VAL A 293 17.74 -26.72 34.59
N GLN A 294 17.22 -25.66 35.18
CA GLN A 294 15.87 -25.59 35.66
C GLN A 294 14.90 -25.58 34.48
N THR A 295 14.03 -26.59 34.43
CA THR A 295 12.74 -26.65 33.70
C THR A 295 12.60 -25.62 32.60
N LEU A 296 13.18 -25.91 31.43
CA LEU A 296 12.87 -25.15 30.23
C LEU A 296 11.36 -25.17 30.03
N ILE A 297 10.78 -23.99 29.86
CA ILE A 297 9.39 -23.87 29.47
C ILE A 297 9.26 -24.44 28.06
N GLN A 298 8.37 -25.42 27.93
CA GLN A 298 8.04 -26.08 26.68
C GLN A 298 6.55 -25.92 26.42
N THR A 299 6.21 -24.98 25.55
CA THR A 299 4.85 -24.72 25.10
C THR A 299 4.49 -25.56 23.87
N GLY A 300 5.49 -26.18 23.22
CA GLY A 300 5.34 -26.89 21.94
C GLY A 300 5.74 -26.05 20.73
N ASN A 301 6.01 -24.75 20.94
CA ASN A 301 6.51 -23.83 19.93
C ASN A 301 7.95 -23.43 20.26
N SER A 302 8.93 -23.97 19.51
CA SER A 302 10.35 -23.75 19.78
C SER A 302 10.78 -22.28 19.73
N TYR A 303 10.11 -21.46 18.92
CA TYR A 303 10.44 -20.03 18.81
C TYR A 303 10.01 -19.26 20.06
N VAL A 304 8.78 -19.51 20.51
CA VAL A 304 8.24 -18.96 21.76
C VAL A 304 9.01 -19.47 22.97
N ASP A 305 9.30 -20.77 23.01
CA ASP A 305 10.05 -21.42 24.10
C ASP A 305 11.44 -20.79 24.25
N SER A 306 12.15 -20.54 23.14
CA SER A 306 13.45 -19.87 23.17
C SER A 306 13.34 -18.47 23.78
N MET A 307 12.37 -17.65 23.34
CA MET A 307 12.18 -16.29 23.86
C MET A 307 11.85 -16.28 25.36
N ILE A 308 10.90 -17.11 25.79
CA ILE A 308 10.49 -17.20 27.20
C ILE A 308 11.67 -17.60 28.08
N ASN A 309 12.37 -18.68 27.70
CA ASN A 309 13.50 -19.16 28.46
C ASN A 309 14.64 -18.13 28.50
N THR A 310 14.96 -17.46 27.39
CA THR A 310 15.98 -16.39 27.38
C THR A 310 15.65 -15.26 28.35
N LYS A 311 14.40 -14.78 28.39
CA LYS A 311 14.01 -13.69 29.30
C LYS A 311 13.95 -14.13 30.76
N ILE A 312 13.51 -15.35 31.05
CA ILE A 312 13.54 -15.91 32.40
C ILE A 312 14.99 -16.04 32.89
N THR A 313 15.89 -16.57 32.06
CA THR A 313 17.32 -16.67 32.38
C THR A 313 17.94 -15.30 32.65
N LEU A 314 17.60 -14.29 31.84
CA LEU A 314 18.06 -12.91 32.07
C LEU A 314 17.57 -12.37 33.41
N ALA A 315 16.27 -12.49 33.72
CA ALA A 315 15.70 -12.01 34.99
C ALA A 315 16.38 -12.69 36.20
N ARG A 316 16.58 -14.00 36.14
CA ARG A 316 17.26 -14.77 37.19
C ARG A 316 18.72 -14.36 37.38
N SER A 317 19.44 -14.04 36.29
CA SER A 317 20.81 -13.52 36.37
C SER A 317 20.90 -12.19 37.14
N GLU A 318 19.79 -11.44 37.19
CA GLU A 318 19.64 -10.21 37.98
C GLU A 318 19.07 -10.44 39.38
N LYS A 319 19.01 -11.71 39.82
CA LYS A 319 18.48 -12.14 41.12
C LYS A 319 17.00 -11.80 41.32
N VAL A 320 16.21 -11.85 40.25
CA VAL A 320 14.75 -11.74 40.29
C VAL A 320 14.15 -13.14 40.35
N ASP A 321 13.25 -13.40 41.31
CA ASP A 321 12.48 -14.64 41.34
C ASP A 321 11.41 -14.60 40.24
N VAL A 322 11.26 -15.66 39.45
CA VAL A 322 10.33 -15.70 38.33
C VAL A 322 9.43 -16.91 38.45
N LYS A 323 8.13 -16.65 38.62
CA LYS A 323 7.07 -17.65 38.62
C LYS A 323 6.35 -17.60 37.30
N CYS A 324 6.44 -18.66 36.51
CA CYS A 324 5.80 -18.72 35.20
C CYS A 324 4.83 -19.90 35.13
N THR A 325 3.59 -19.61 34.77
CA THR A 325 2.54 -20.60 34.55
C THR A 325 2.00 -20.45 33.13
N ILE A 326 2.10 -21.51 32.33
CA ILE A 326 1.60 -21.54 30.95
C ILE A 326 0.59 -22.68 30.82
N LEU A 327 -0.64 -22.32 30.50
CA LEU A 327 -1.79 -23.18 30.29
C LEU A 327 -2.30 -23.03 28.85
N SER A 328 -1.39 -23.08 27.87
CA SER A 328 -1.69 -23.04 26.43
C SER A 328 -0.60 -23.75 25.62
N LYS A 329 -0.96 -24.24 24.43
CA LYS A 329 -0.05 -24.83 23.43
C LYS A 329 0.52 -23.80 22.44
N MET A 330 0.13 -22.53 22.55
CA MET A 330 0.59 -21.45 21.68
C MET A 330 0.29 -21.67 20.18
N GLU A 331 -0.72 -22.48 19.85
CA GLU A 331 -1.16 -22.74 18.46
C GLU A 331 -2.05 -21.58 17.96
N GLY A 332 -1.97 -21.26 16.65
CA GLY A 332 -2.84 -20.25 16.02
C GLY A 332 -2.45 -18.79 16.28
N ILE A 333 -1.25 -18.55 16.84
CA ILE A 333 -0.70 -17.22 17.13
C ILE A 333 0.49 -16.94 16.23
N ASP A 334 0.73 -15.66 15.91
CA ASP A 334 1.93 -15.22 15.21
C ASP A 334 3.11 -15.13 16.18
N ASP A 335 4.06 -16.06 16.02
CA ASP A 335 5.24 -16.21 16.86
C ASP A 335 6.06 -14.92 17.01
N LEU A 336 6.23 -14.17 15.92
CA LEU A 336 7.02 -12.93 15.92
C LEU A 336 6.31 -11.83 16.71
N GLU A 337 5.01 -11.68 16.50
CA GLU A 337 4.21 -10.66 17.19
C GLU A 337 4.11 -10.97 18.69
N PHE A 338 3.87 -12.24 19.06
CA PHE A 338 3.86 -12.67 20.46
C PHE A 338 5.21 -12.42 21.14
N CYS A 339 6.30 -12.91 20.55
CA CYS A 339 7.64 -12.74 21.11
C CYS A 339 8.04 -11.26 21.22
N SER A 340 7.61 -10.41 20.29
CA SER A 340 7.82 -8.96 20.36
C SER A 340 7.12 -8.35 21.58
N VAL A 341 5.85 -8.70 21.82
CA VAL A 341 5.10 -8.18 22.98
C VAL A 341 5.65 -8.73 24.28
N PHE A 342 5.82 -10.05 24.37
CA PHE A 342 6.36 -10.73 25.54
C PHE A 342 7.75 -10.19 25.91
N GLY A 343 8.65 -10.07 24.94
CA GLY A 343 10.00 -9.57 25.16
C GLY A 343 10.02 -8.15 25.72
N ASN A 344 9.22 -7.24 25.15
CA ASN A 344 9.11 -5.86 25.62
C ASN A 344 8.47 -5.76 27.02
N LEU A 345 7.44 -6.59 27.30
CA LEU A 345 6.81 -6.59 28.62
C LEU A 345 7.76 -7.15 29.70
N MET A 346 8.50 -8.22 29.38
CA MET A 346 9.53 -8.76 30.27
C MET A 346 10.67 -7.78 30.51
N ASP A 347 11.15 -7.08 29.47
CA ASP A 347 12.20 -6.07 29.63
C ASP A 347 11.75 -4.94 30.57
N ASN A 348 10.50 -4.50 30.46
CA ASN A 348 9.94 -3.51 31.36
C ASN A 348 9.85 -4.03 32.80
N ALA A 349 9.41 -5.28 32.99
CA ALA A 349 9.31 -5.91 34.31
C ALA A 349 10.69 -6.05 34.96
N ILE A 350 11.69 -6.56 34.23
CA ILE A 350 13.08 -6.70 34.71
C ILE A 350 13.67 -5.32 35.05
N GLU A 351 13.47 -4.32 34.18
CA GLU A 351 13.94 -2.95 34.43
C GLU A 351 13.32 -2.33 35.69
N ALA A 352 12.03 -2.61 35.94
CA ALA A 352 11.35 -2.14 37.14
C ALA A 352 11.91 -2.82 38.41
N GLU A 353 12.12 -4.14 38.38
CA GLU A 353 12.68 -4.92 39.49
C GLU A 353 14.11 -4.52 39.85
N ARG A 354 14.88 -3.90 38.94
CA ARG A 354 16.20 -3.33 39.28
C ARG A 354 16.12 -2.24 40.36
N LYS A 355 14.98 -1.56 40.48
CA LYS A 355 14.78 -0.45 41.45
C LYS A 355 14.28 -0.94 42.81
N VAL A 356 13.79 -2.18 42.91
CA VAL A 356 13.24 -2.77 44.13
C VAL A 356 14.37 -3.31 44.99
N ILE A 357 14.36 -2.99 46.29
CA ILE A 357 15.46 -3.35 47.21
C ILE A 357 15.24 -4.75 47.83
N GLU A 358 13.99 -5.12 48.13
CA GLU A 358 13.67 -6.41 48.78
C GLU A 358 12.59 -7.22 48.05
N LYS A 359 12.84 -8.53 47.91
CA LYS A 359 11.95 -9.54 47.31
C LYS A 359 11.51 -9.19 45.88
N LYS A 360 12.47 -9.24 44.96
CA LYS A 360 12.22 -9.07 43.53
C LYS A 360 11.47 -10.26 42.96
N GLU A 361 10.32 -10.03 42.36
CA GLU A 361 9.45 -11.09 41.87
C GLU A 361 8.75 -10.67 40.57
N ILE A 362 8.79 -11.56 39.58
CA ILE A 362 7.99 -11.45 38.35
C ILE A 362 7.07 -12.67 38.26
N ILE A 363 5.78 -12.41 38.05
CA ILE A 363 4.77 -13.46 37.84
C ILE A 363 4.30 -13.38 36.39
N ILE A 364 4.42 -14.50 35.68
CA ILE A 364 4.00 -14.66 34.28
C ILE A 364 2.86 -15.66 34.25
N PHE A 365 1.75 -15.26 33.63
CA PHE A 365 0.60 -16.12 33.43
C PHE A 365 0.19 -16.09 31.96
N VAL A 366 0.13 -17.27 31.34
CA VAL A 366 -0.34 -17.44 29.96
C VAL A 366 -1.45 -18.46 29.95
N GLU A 367 -2.65 -18.09 29.51
CA GLU A 367 -3.79 -19.00 29.42
C GLU A 367 -4.58 -18.78 28.13
N GLU A 368 -5.26 -19.83 27.67
CA GLU A 368 -6.25 -19.74 26.61
C GLU A 368 -7.66 -19.70 27.19
N LYS A 369 -8.44 -18.70 26.79
CA LYS A 369 -9.82 -18.53 27.25
C LYS A 369 -10.70 -17.96 26.16
N MET A 370 -11.79 -18.65 25.84
CA MET A 370 -12.81 -18.20 24.88
C MET A 370 -12.25 -17.81 23.49
N GLY A 371 -11.23 -18.54 22.99
CA GLY A 371 -10.61 -18.27 21.69
C GLY A 371 -9.58 -17.14 21.68
N TYR A 372 -9.15 -16.69 22.85
CA TYR A 372 -8.09 -15.71 23.02
C TYR A 372 -6.96 -16.27 23.89
N LEU A 373 -5.73 -15.90 23.56
CA LEU A 373 -4.59 -16.09 24.45
C LEU A 373 -4.41 -14.84 25.31
N ARG A 374 -4.47 -15.04 26.63
CA ARG A 374 -4.19 -14.00 27.62
C ARG A 374 -2.76 -14.17 28.12
N LEU A 375 -1.95 -13.14 27.96
CA LEU A 375 -0.62 -12.98 28.56
C LEU A 375 -0.72 -11.91 29.66
N GLU A 376 -0.35 -12.28 30.88
CA GLU A 376 -0.23 -11.34 31.99
C GLU A 376 1.18 -11.41 32.58
N ILE A 377 1.82 -10.26 32.73
CA ILE A 377 3.11 -10.12 33.42
C ILE A 377 2.93 -9.14 34.55
N GLN A 378 3.28 -9.57 35.76
CA GLN A 378 3.21 -8.78 36.98
C GLN A 378 4.61 -8.60 37.55
N ASN A 379 4.91 -7.40 38.02
CA ASN A 379 6.13 -7.10 38.75
C ASN A 379 5.80 -6.23 39.96
N LYS A 380 6.67 -6.25 40.97
CA LYS A 380 6.49 -5.49 42.19
C LYS A 380 6.82 -4.01 41.98
N ILE A 381 6.09 -3.16 42.69
CA ILE A 381 6.28 -1.71 42.70
C ILE A 381 6.30 -1.19 44.13
N GLU A 382 7.23 -0.29 44.45
CA GLU A 382 7.30 0.38 45.75
C GLU A 382 6.38 1.60 45.83
N LYS A 383 6.04 2.19 44.67
CA LYS A 383 5.17 3.36 44.50
C LYS A 383 4.31 3.19 43.26
N SER A 384 3.12 3.81 43.27
CA SER A 384 2.20 3.77 42.14
C SER A 384 2.82 4.40 40.88
N VAL A 385 2.95 3.59 39.84
CA VAL A 385 3.49 3.97 38.53
C VAL A 385 2.43 4.72 37.72
N LEU A 386 1.17 4.28 37.78
CA LEU A 386 0.06 4.84 37.02
C LEU A 386 -0.43 6.18 37.56
N ASN A 387 -0.27 6.45 38.86
CA ASN A 387 -0.57 7.77 39.43
C ASN A 387 0.51 8.80 39.06
N GLU A 388 1.78 8.41 39.07
CA GLU A 388 2.88 9.31 38.72
C GLU A 388 3.08 9.44 37.20
N ASN A 389 2.64 8.43 36.42
CA ASN A 389 2.87 8.34 34.98
C ASN A 389 1.74 7.59 34.25
N SER A 390 0.54 8.16 34.29
CA SER A 390 -0.67 7.60 33.67
C SER A 390 -0.55 7.33 32.16
N SER A 391 0.37 8.03 31.49
CA SER A 391 0.64 7.88 30.05
C SER A 391 1.79 6.91 29.74
N LEU A 392 2.40 6.31 30.77
CA LEU A 392 3.55 5.39 30.65
C LEU A 392 4.69 5.95 29.77
N ASN A 393 4.97 7.25 29.93
CA ASN A 393 6.08 7.91 29.26
C ASN A 393 7.42 7.38 29.79
N THR A 394 8.44 7.28 28.93
CA THR A 394 9.76 6.76 29.33
C THR A 394 10.38 7.60 30.45
N THR A 395 10.93 6.94 31.48
CA THR A 395 11.67 7.59 32.58
C THR A 395 13.17 7.73 32.28
N LYS A 396 13.62 7.36 31.08
CA LYS A 396 15.03 7.42 30.67
C LYS A 396 15.43 8.85 30.28
N LYS A 397 16.61 9.31 30.73
CA LYS A 397 17.15 10.65 30.43
C LYS A 397 17.43 10.90 28.94
N ASP A 398 17.60 9.83 28.16
CA ASP A 398 17.83 9.91 26.72
C ASP A 398 16.52 9.68 25.95
N THR A 399 15.82 10.78 25.66
CA THR A 399 14.57 10.80 24.88
C THR A 399 14.77 10.53 23.40
N SER A 400 16.02 10.57 22.91
CA SER A 400 16.34 10.32 21.49
C SER A 400 16.41 8.84 21.15
N SER A 401 16.71 7.99 22.14
CA SER A 401 16.99 6.57 21.91
C SER A 401 15.85 5.64 22.32
N HIS A 402 15.14 5.84 23.43
CA HIS A 402 14.22 4.80 23.94
C HIS A 402 12.96 5.32 24.66
N GLY A 403 11.88 5.44 23.87
CA GLY A 403 10.46 5.36 24.29
C GLY A 403 9.67 4.38 23.40
N ILE A 404 10.39 3.40 22.83
CA ILE A 404 9.92 2.55 21.72
C ILE A 404 9.11 1.36 22.24
N GLY A 405 9.44 0.77 23.39
CA GLY A 405 8.84 -0.48 23.88
C GLY A 405 7.31 -0.42 24.00
N HIS A 406 6.76 0.50 24.80
CA HIS A 406 5.30 0.65 24.94
C HIS A 406 4.60 1.00 23.61
N LYS A 407 5.17 1.91 22.81
CA LYS A 407 4.64 2.26 21.48
C LYS A 407 4.67 1.05 20.53
N SER A 408 5.72 0.23 20.62
CA SER A 408 5.89 -1.00 19.85
C SER A 408 4.83 -2.01 20.24
N ILE A 409 4.68 -2.32 21.53
CA ILE A 409 3.63 -3.22 22.03
C ILE A 409 2.25 -2.74 21.53
N LYS A 410 1.93 -1.46 21.70
CA LYS A 410 0.64 -0.90 21.26
C LYS A 410 0.42 -1.07 19.75
N ARG A 411 1.46 -0.87 18.93
CA ARG A 411 1.40 -1.04 17.47
C ARG A 411 1.21 -2.51 17.08
N THR A 412 1.94 -3.42 17.72
CA THR A 412 1.83 -4.87 17.54
C THR A 412 0.42 -5.35 17.91
N MET A 413 -0.09 -4.96 19.08
CA MET A 413 -1.45 -5.32 19.52
C MET A 413 -2.54 -4.79 18.58
N GLN A 414 -2.39 -3.58 18.05
CA GLN A 414 -3.31 -3.05 17.01
C GLN A 414 -3.23 -3.84 15.70
N LYS A 415 -2.03 -4.26 15.28
CA LYS A 415 -1.81 -5.03 14.05
C LYS A 415 -2.47 -6.41 14.12
N VAL A 416 -2.35 -7.09 15.26
CA VAL A 416 -2.95 -8.42 15.46
C VAL A 416 -4.44 -8.38 15.84
N GLY A 417 -5.01 -7.19 16.05
CA GLY A 417 -6.41 -7.04 16.47
C GLY A 417 -6.66 -7.45 17.93
N GLY A 418 -5.62 -7.42 18.77
CA GLY A 418 -5.70 -7.74 20.19
C GLY A 418 -5.87 -6.50 21.08
N ALA A 419 -5.86 -6.71 22.39
CA ALA A 419 -6.06 -5.66 23.39
C ALA A 419 -4.95 -5.65 24.44
N LEU A 420 -4.62 -4.47 24.95
CA LEU A 420 -3.59 -4.25 25.95
C LEU A 420 -4.15 -3.42 27.11
N LYS A 421 -3.91 -3.85 28.34
CA LYS A 421 -4.35 -3.18 29.55
C LYS A 421 -3.20 -3.15 30.57
N TYR A 422 -3.08 -2.03 31.27
CA TYR A 422 -2.20 -1.89 32.42
C TYR A 422 -3.02 -1.51 33.64
N TYR A 423 -2.71 -2.09 34.79
CA TYR A 423 -3.38 -1.80 36.05
C TYR A 423 -2.47 -2.11 37.24
N GLU A 424 -2.85 -1.63 38.42
CA GLU A 424 -2.15 -1.90 39.67
C GLU A 424 -3.06 -2.65 40.63
N THR A 425 -2.53 -3.67 41.29
CA THR A 425 -3.24 -4.44 42.31
C THR A 425 -2.35 -4.58 43.54
N GLY A 426 -2.62 -3.80 44.58
CA GLY A 426 -1.77 -3.76 45.76
C GLY A 426 -0.39 -3.18 45.44
N ASP A 427 0.66 -3.95 45.69
CA ASP A 427 2.06 -3.64 45.40
C ASP A 427 2.55 -4.21 44.06
N LEU A 428 1.62 -4.59 43.17
CA LEU A 428 1.92 -5.14 41.85
C LEU A 428 1.49 -4.22 40.72
N PHE A 429 2.37 -4.04 39.74
CA PHE A 429 2.03 -3.52 38.42
C PHE A 429 1.76 -4.68 37.48
N CYS A 430 0.63 -4.64 36.77
CA CYS A 430 0.17 -5.72 35.90
C CYS A 430 0.04 -5.21 34.47
N ALA A 431 0.68 -5.91 33.53
CA ALA A 431 0.52 -5.73 32.10
C ALA A 431 -0.19 -6.94 31.49
N GLU A 432 -1.38 -6.71 30.93
CA GLU A 432 -2.22 -7.75 30.34
C GLU A 432 -2.38 -7.51 28.84
N ALA A 433 -1.99 -8.49 28.03
CA ALA A 433 -2.14 -8.51 26.58
C ALA A 433 -3.02 -9.70 26.16
N VAL A 434 -3.99 -9.45 25.29
CA VAL A 434 -4.93 -10.46 24.79
C VAL A 434 -4.81 -10.58 23.28
N PHE A 435 -4.47 -11.77 22.80
CA PHE A 435 -4.29 -12.08 21.37
C PHE A 435 -5.46 -12.93 20.86
N PRO A 436 -6.06 -12.60 19.71
CA PRO A 436 -7.02 -13.50 19.06
C PRO A 436 -6.29 -14.73 18.50
N ILE A 437 -6.81 -15.93 18.78
CA ILE A 437 -6.32 -17.19 18.21
C ILE A 437 -7.05 -17.39 16.87
N LYS A 438 -6.31 -17.72 15.81
CA LYS A 438 -6.84 -17.83 14.44
C LYS A 438 -7.41 -19.19 14.09
#